data_AF-A0A958LXF1-F1
#
_entry.id   AF-A0A958LXF1-F1
#
_cell.length_a   1.000
_cell.length_b   1.000
_cell.length_c   1.000
_cell.angle_alpha   90.00
_cell.angle_beta   90.00
_cell.angle_gamma   90.00
#
_symmetry.space_group_name_H-M   'P 1'
#
loop_
_entity.id
_entity.type
_entity.pdbx_description
1 polymer ?
#
loop_
_entity_poly.entity_id
_entity_poly.type
_entity_poly.pdbx_seq_one_letter_code
_entity_poly.pdbx_strand_id
1 'polypeptide(L)'
;MIKAIAFDLDDTLLNTSEILIPSAVKRIYELILKNGYKKSFTEFNRERLDFVHHSSHREFFKQVVANDPQLSPKDSLLETVVKYFYQPEIPQNLSLIPGAKENLELLNTKYKLYLVTSGVIPTQELKIKALSLEQWIQKTNHLIID
;
A
#
# COMPACT_ATOMS: atom_id res chain seq x y z
N MET A 1 -0.31 25.30 23.55
CA MET A 1 -0.66 23.98 24.13
C MET A 1 -1.27 23.13 23.03
N ILE A 2 -0.75 21.93 22.77
CA ILE A 2 -1.27 21.03 21.71
C ILE A 2 -2.58 20.40 22.18
N LYS A 3 -3.56 20.29 21.28
CA LYS A 3 -4.91 19.75 21.55
C LYS A 3 -5.28 18.53 20.71
N ALA A 4 -4.60 18.35 19.57
CA ALA A 4 -4.88 17.29 18.63
C ALA A 4 -3.58 16.75 18.04
N ILE A 5 -3.62 15.48 17.63
CA ILE A 5 -2.53 14.79 16.93
C ILE A 5 -3.15 14.11 15.71
N ALA A 6 -2.56 14.34 14.54
CA ALA A 6 -2.91 13.64 13.31
C ALA A 6 -1.86 12.57 13.01
N PHE A 7 -2.30 11.39 12.64
CA PHE A 7 -1.45 10.29 12.18
C PHE A 7 -1.64 10.08 10.68
N ASP A 8 -0.56 9.72 10.00
CA ASP A 8 -0.66 9.02 8.72
C ASP A 8 -1.04 7.55 8.96
N LEU A 9 -1.45 6.85 7.91
CA LEU A 9 -1.80 5.43 7.92
C LEU A 9 -0.61 4.57 7.51
N ASP A 10 -0.18 4.72 6.26
CA ASP A 10 0.80 3.84 5.62
C ASP A 10 2.20 4.09 6.21
N ASP A 11 2.86 3.01 6.63
CA ASP A 11 4.16 2.99 7.31
C ASP A 11 4.26 3.87 8.58
N THR A 12 3.11 4.22 9.15
CA THR A 12 2.98 4.90 10.45
C THR A 12 2.13 4.09 11.42
N LEU A 13 0.90 3.74 11.04
CA LEU A 13 0.02 2.85 11.82
C LEU A 13 -0.05 1.44 11.22
N LEU A 14 0.11 1.32 9.90
CA LEU A 14 0.11 0.06 9.16
C LEU A 14 1.46 -0.18 8.50
N ASN A 15 2.01 -1.39 8.61
CA ASN A 15 3.25 -1.75 7.90
C ASN A 15 2.95 -2.12 6.44
N THR A 16 2.65 -1.12 5.63
CA THR A 16 2.28 -1.30 4.22
C THR A 16 3.45 -1.81 3.41
N SER A 17 4.65 -1.33 3.71
CA SER A 17 5.90 -1.71 3.05
C SER A 17 6.25 -3.19 3.19
N GLU A 18 5.98 -3.81 4.34
CA GLU A 18 6.31 -5.23 4.56
C GLU A 18 5.12 -6.19 4.41
N ILE A 19 3.88 -5.69 4.47
CA ILE A 19 2.68 -6.55 4.39
C ILE A 19 2.02 -6.45 3.02
N LEU A 20 1.63 -5.23 2.62
CA LEU A 20 0.78 -5.04 1.43
C LEU A 20 1.59 -4.97 0.14
N ILE A 21 2.73 -4.25 0.14
CA ILE A 21 3.58 -4.13 -1.05
C ILE A 21 4.07 -5.51 -1.52
N PRO A 22 4.60 -6.41 -0.66
CA PRO A 22 5.09 -7.71 -1.12
C PRO A 22 3.98 -8.59 -1.70
N SER A 23 2.79 -8.55 -1.09
CA SER A 23 1.60 -9.26 -1.59
C SER A 23 1.17 -8.75 -2.97
N ALA A 24 1.09 -7.42 -3.13
CA ALA A 24 0.74 -6.79 -4.41
C ALA A 24 1.77 -7.13 -5.51
N VAL A 25 3.07 -7.03 -5.18
CA VAL A 25 4.18 -7.35 -6.10
C VAL A 25 4.14 -8.81 -6.54
N LYS A 26 3.84 -9.75 -5.63
CA LYS A 26 3.69 -11.17 -5.97
C LYS A 26 2.55 -11.40 -6.95
N ARG A 27 1.38 -10.79 -6.70
CA ARG A 27 0.21 -10.89 -7.60
C ARG A 27 0.47 -10.27 -8.97
N ILE A 28 1.18 -9.14 -9.01
CA ILE A 28 1.62 -8.50 -10.25
C ILE A 28 2.58 -9.44 -11.01
N TYR A 29 3.53 -10.05 -10.32
CA TYR A 29 4.45 -11.00 -10.92
C TYR A 29 3.71 -12.21 -11.53
N GLU A 30 2.75 -12.79 -10.81
CA GLU A 30 1.92 -13.90 -11.32
C GLU A 30 1.14 -13.48 -12.58
N LEU A 31 0.62 -12.24 -12.60
CA LEU A 31 -0.07 -11.69 -13.77
C LEU A 31 0.86 -11.55 -14.97
N ILE A 32 2.03 -10.93 -14.83
CA ILE A 32 2.96 -10.74 -15.97
C ILE A 32 3.59 -12.07 -16.42
N LEU A 33 3.83 -13.00 -15.50
CA LEU A 33 4.29 -14.36 -15.81
C LEU A 33 3.27 -15.08 -16.72
N LYS A 34 1.98 -14.98 -16.40
CA LYS A 34 0.89 -15.52 -17.23
C LYS A 34 0.83 -14.87 -18.62
N ASN A 35 1.27 -13.62 -18.74
CA ASN A 35 1.31 -12.87 -19.99
C ASN A 35 2.65 -12.98 -20.75
N GLY A 36 3.52 -13.93 -20.38
CA GLY A 36 4.71 -14.26 -21.15
C GLY A 36 6.04 -13.80 -20.54
N TYR A 37 6.03 -13.11 -19.40
CA TYR A 37 7.27 -12.74 -18.69
C TYR A 37 8.09 -13.98 -18.34
N LYS A 38 9.42 -13.91 -18.44
CA LYS A 38 10.29 -15.09 -18.31
C LYS A 38 11.24 -15.08 -17.12
N LYS A 39 11.57 -13.92 -16.56
CA LYS A 39 12.49 -13.86 -15.41
C LYS A 39 11.82 -14.46 -14.18
N SER A 40 12.61 -15.04 -13.29
CA SER A 40 12.12 -15.55 -12.01
C SER A 40 11.60 -14.42 -11.12
N PHE A 41 10.79 -14.77 -10.11
CA PHE A 41 10.32 -13.80 -9.11
C PHE A 41 11.48 -13.13 -8.39
N THR A 42 12.52 -13.89 -8.06
CA THR A 42 13.72 -13.38 -7.37
C THR A 42 14.42 -12.32 -8.20
N GLU A 43 14.62 -12.56 -9.50
CA GLU A 43 15.23 -11.57 -10.40
C GLU A 43 14.35 -10.32 -10.57
N PHE A 44 13.06 -10.51 -10.82
CA PHE A 44 12.09 -9.43 -10.93
C PHE A 44 12.06 -8.55 -9.67
N ASN A 45 12.02 -9.17 -8.49
CA ASN A 45 11.92 -8.44 -7.23
C ASN A 45 13.24 -7.73 -6.88
N ARG A 46 14.39 -8.31 -7.21
CA ARG A 46 15.69 -7.64 -7.08
C ARG A 46 15.75 -6.40 -7.98
N GLU A 47 15.46 -6.55 -9.27
CA GLU A 47 15.43 -5.43 -10.22
C GLU A 47 14.47 -4.33 -9.79
N ARG A 48 13.30 -4.71 -9.25
CA ARG A 48 12.34 -3.77 -8.68
C ARG A 48 12.96 -2.98 -7.52
N LEU A 49 13.54 -3.67 -6.54
CA LEU A 49 14.13 -3.04 -5.36
C LEU A 49 15.25 -2.08 -5.77
N ASP A 50 16.15 -2.51 -6.65
CA ASP A 50 17.25 -1.67 -7.19
C ASP A 50 16.70 -0.42 -7.89
N PHE A 51 15.60 -0.54 -8.64
CA PHE A 51 15.00 0.55 -9.37
C PHE A 51 14.28 1.57 -8.47
N VAL A 52 13.50 1.11 -7.49
CA VAL A 52 12.68 1.99 -6.66
C VAL A 52 13.48 2.81 -5.64
N HIS A 53 14.77 2.53 -5.48
CA HIS A 53 15.68 3.44 -4.78
C HIS A 53 15.80 4.81 -5.46
N HIS A 54 15.56 4.89 -6.77
CA HIS A 54 15.79 6.10 -7.57
C HIS A 54 14.52 6.58 -8.30
N SER A 55 13.42 5.84 -8.22
CA SER A 55 12.18 6.10 -8.95
C SER A 55 10.98 5.42 -8.28
N SER A 56 9.80 5.47 -8.90
CA SER A 56 8.57 4.88 -8.35
C SER A 56 8.33 3.43 -8.82
N HIS A 57 7.57 2.68 -8.03
CA HIS A 57 7.07 1.37 -8.43
C HIS A 57 6.27 1.41 -9.74
N ARG A 58 5.48 2.48 -9.95
CA ARG A 58 4.72 2.67 -11.19
C ARG A 58 5.62 2.75 -12.40
N GLU A 59 6.71 3.53 -12.32
CA GLU A 59 7.66 3.64 -13.43
C GLU A 59 8.43 2.33 -13.66
N PHE A 60 8.75 1.59 -12.60
CA PHE A 60 9.31 0.24 -12.75
C PHE A 60 8.38 -0.66 -13.56
N PHE A 61 7.11 -0.78 -13.18
CA PHE A 61 6.14 -1.62 -13.88
C PHE A 61 5.92 -1.17 -15.32
N LYS A 62 5.88 0.13 -15.56
CA LYS A 62 5.81 0.70 -16.91
C LYS A 62 7.00 0.27 -17.76
N GLN A 63 8.21 0.32 -17.23
CA GLN A 63 9.40 -0.14 -17.96
C GLN A 63 9.36 -1.64 -18.23
N VAL A 64 8.96 -2.47 -17.26
CA VAL A 64 8.83 -3.92 -17.46
C VAL A 64 7.84 -4.23 -18.59
N VAL A 65 6.64 -3.64 -18.54
CA VAL A 65 5.59 -3.89 -19.56
C VAL A 65 5.98 -3.34 -20.93
N ALA A 66 6.59 -2.15 -20.99
CA ALA A 66 6.98 -1.53 -22.24
C ALA A 66 8.14 -2.27 -22.92
N ASN A 67 9.15 -2.69 -22.15
CA ASN A 67 10.42 -3.16 -22.71
C ASN A 67 10.45 -4.68 -22.94
N ASP A 68 9.63 -5.48 -22.27
CA ASP A 68 9.58 -6.92 -22.54
C ASP A 68 8.82 -7.18 -23.87
N PRO A 69 9.46 -7.81 -24.87
CA PRO A 69 8.82 -8.09 -26.16
C PRO A 69 7.78 -9.22 -26.08
N GLN A 70 7.79 -10.04 -25.03
CA GLN A 70 6.88 -11.18 -24.88
C GLN A 70 5.57 -10.79 -24.19
N LEU A 71 5.52 -9.65 -23.50
CA LEU A 71 4.32 -9.16 -22.84
C LEU A 71 3.34 -8.57 -23.85
N SER A 72 2.13 -9.13 -23.87
CA SER A 72 1.04 -8.69 -24.73
C SER A 72 -0.32 -9.05 -24.12
N PRO A 73 -1.37 -8.21 -24.29
CA PRO A 73 -1.35 -6.84 -24.78
C PRO A 73 -0.76 -5.84 -23.75
N LYS A 74 0.07 -4.89 -24.20
CA LYS A 74 0.86 -4.02 -23.30
C LYS A 74 0.04 -2.97 -22.54
N ASP A 75 -0.82 -2.22 -23.23
CA ASP A 75 -1.52 -1.09 -22.61
C ASP A 75 -2.49 -1.54 -21.50
N SER A 76 -3.34 -2.53 -21.79
CA SER A 76 -4.27 -3.08 -20.80
C SER A 76 -3.55 -3.84 -19.67
N LEU A 77 -2.38 -4.42 -19.95
CA LEU A 77 -1.56 -5.05 -18.92
C LEU A 77 -1.00 -4.01 -17.95
N LEU A 78 -0.47 -2.89 -18.45
CA LEU A 78 0.05 -1.82 -17.61
C LEU A 78 -1.03 -1.24 -16.70
N GLU A 79 -2.21 -0.93 -17.24
CA GLU A 79 -3.34 -0.45 -16.44
C GLU A 79 -3.71 -1.44 -15.32
N THR A 80 -3.75 -2.73 -15.64
CA THR A 80 -4.06 -3.78 -14.66
C THR A 80 -2.98 -3.89 -13.58
N VAL A 81 -1.70 -3.83 -13.96
CA VAL A 81 -0.57 -3.88 -13.03
C VAL A 81 -0.57 -2.68 -12.08
N VAL A 82 -0.77 -1.47 -12.62
CA VAL A 82 -0.87 -0.25 -11.81
C VAL A 82 -2.05 -0.33 -10.85
N LYS A 83 -3.21 -0.79 -11.32
CA LYS A 83 -4.37 -1.01 -10.47
C LYS A 83 -4.09 -2.00 -9.33
N TYR A 84 -3.47 -3.14 -9.62
CA TYR A 84 -3.13 -4.14 -8.60
C TYR A 84 -2.15 -3.61 -7.55
N PHE A 85 -1.28 -2.68 -7.92
CA PHE A 85 -0.35 -2.08 -6.97
C PHE A 85 -1.02 -1.09 -6.02
N TYR A 86 -1.85 -0.18 -6.55
CA TYR A 86 -2.49 0.88 -5.75
C TYR A 86 -3.80 0.44 -5.08
N GLN A 87 -4.40 -0.65 -5.56
CA GLN A 87 -5.61 -1.26 -4.98
C GLN A 87 -5.32 -2.73 -4.65
N PRO A 88 -4.37 -3.01 -3.73
CA PRO A 88 -4.04 -4.37 -3.36
C PRO A 88 -5.22 -5.00 -2.62
N GLU A 89 -5.23 -6.33 -2.60
CA GLU A 89 -6.16 -7.05 -1.76
C GLU A 89 -5.84 -6.79 -0.28
N ILE A 90 -6.82 -6.27 0.45
CA ILE A 90 -6.69 -5.94 1.86
C ILE A 90 -7.25 -7.11 2.68
N PRO A 91 -6.43 -7.79 3.51
CA PRO A 91 -6.92 -8.81 4.44
C PRO A 91 -8.00 -8.26 5.37
N GLN A 92 -8.94 -9.11 5.79
CA GLN A 92 -10.01 -8.70 6.70
C GLN A 92 -9.49 -8.17 8.04
N ASN A 93 -8.34 -8.69 8.49
CA ASN A 93 -7.68 -8.27 9.73
C ASN A 93 -6.24 -7.93 9.41
N LEU A 94 -5.84 -6.70 9.76
CA LEU A 94 -4.47 -6.23 9.74
C LEU A 94 -4.04 -5.92 11.18
N SER A 95 -2.73 -5.92 11.41
CA SER A 95 -2.16 -5.52 12.70
C SER A 95 -1.55 -4.13 12.60
N LEU A 96 -1.68 -3.37 13.68
CA LEU A 96 -0.94 -2.12 13.85
C LEU A 96 0.56 -2.41 13.89
N ILE A 97 1.37 -1.44 13.47
CA ILE A 97 2.83 -1.46 13.69
C ILE A 97 3.13 -1.61 15.19
N PRO A 98 4.21 -2.34 15.57
CA PRO A 98 4.58 -2.51 16.98
C PRO A 98 4.65 -1.17 17.74
N GLY A 99 4.02 -1.11 18.91
CA GLY A 99 3.97 0.10 19.75
C GLY A 99 2.89 1.11 19.36
N ALA A 100 2.30 1.03 18.16
CA ALA A 100 1.29 1.99 17.73
C ALA A 100 0.00 1.87 18.54
N LYS A 101 -0.38 0.66 18.97
CA LYS A 101 -1.55 0.44 19.82
C LYS A 101 -1.40 1.16 21.16
N GLU A 102 -0.29 0.94 21.86
CA GLU A 102 -0.01 1.52 23.17
C GLU A 102 0.06 3.06 23.08
N ASN A 103 0.63 3.58 21.99
CA ASN A 103 0.68 5.01 21.72
C ASN A 103 -0.71 5.60 21.46
N LEU A 104 -1.55 4.94 20.64
CA LEU A 104 -2.91 5.37 20.40
C LEU A 104 -3.75 5.36 21.69
N GLU A 105 -3.65 4.29 22.49
CA GLU A 105 -4.31 4.18 23.79
C GLU A 105 -3.90 5.32 24.72
N LEU A 106 -2.60 5.56 24.89
CA LEU A 106 -2.08 6.62 25.74
C LEU A 106 -2.51 8.01 25.26
N LEU A 107 -2.33 8.30 23.98
CA LEU A 107 -2.55 9.63 23.42
C LEU A 107 -4.05 9.99 23.36
N ASN A 108 -4.92 9.01 23.13
CA ASN A 108 -6.37 9.22 23.11
C ASN A 108 -6.94 9.65 24.48
N THR A 109 -6.20 9.43 25.58
CA THR A 109 -6.61 9.94 26.91
C THR A 109 -6.50 11.46 27.05
N LYS A 110 -5.67 12.11 26.21
CA LYS A 110 -5.27 13.51 26.39
C LYS A 110 -5.49 14.38 25.15
N TYR A 111 -5.46 13.79 23.97
CA TYR A 111 -5.53 14.52 22.70
C TYR A 111 -6.68 14.00 21.85
N LYS A 112 -7.28 14.89 21.05
CA LYS A 112 -8.16 14.46 19.98
C LYS A 112 -7.32 13.89 18.84
N LEU A 113 -7.55 12.63 18.50
CA LEU A 113 -6.79 11.96 17.45
C LEU A 113 -7.48 12.10 16.08
N TYR A 114 -6.67 12.27 15.05
CA TYR A 114 -7.08 12.37 13.65
C TYR A 114 -6.26 11.40 12.81
N LEU A 115 -6.85 10.94 11.71
CA LEU A 115 -6.17 10.19 10.67
C LEU A 115 -6.16 11.03 9.41
N VAL A 116 -4.98 11.26 8.82
CA VAL A 116 -4.81 11.97 7.55
C VAL A 116 -3.94 11.12 6.66
N THR A 117 -4.51 10.58 5.59
CA THR A 117 -3.78 9.70 4.68
C THR A 117 -4.11 10.02 3.23
N SER A 118 -3.24 9.62 2.31
CA SER A 118 -3.45 9.81 0.88
C SER A 118 -3.57 8.48 0.12
N GLY A 119 -4.31 8.49 -0.97
CA GLY A 119 -4.46 7.35 -1.88
C GLY A 119 -5.91 6.99 -2.16
N VAL A 120 -6.10 5.92 -2.91
CA VAL A 120 -7.42 5.49 -3.40
C VAL A 120 -8.38 5.30 -2.23
N ILE A 121 -9.44 6.15 -2.19
CA ILE A 121 -10.36 6.24 -1.05
C ILE A 121 -10.91 4.86 -0.63
N PRO A 122 -11.50 4.04 -1.52
CA PRO A 122 -11.98 2.71 -1.15
C PRO A 122 -10.91 1.81 -0.52
N THR A 123 -9.65 1.91 -0.98
CA THR A 123 -8.54 1.12 -0.47
C THR A 123 -8.13 1.57 0.93
N GLN A 124 -8.03 2.89 1.17
CA GLN A 124 -7.72 3.42 2.49
C GLN A 124 -8.84 3.10 3.50
N GLU A 125 -10.12 3.19 3.11
CA GLU A 125 -11.24 2.80 3.96
C GLU A 125 -11.18 1.31 4.35
N LEU A 126 -10.82 0.42 3.42
CA LEU A 126 -10.63 -1.00 3.72
C LEU A 126 -9.49 -1.23 4.71
N LYS A 127 -8.36 -0.54 4.57
CA LYS A 127 -7.22 -0.63 5.51
C LYS A 127 -7.61 -0.15 6.92
N ILE A 128 -8.30 0.99 7.01
CA ILE A 128 -8.79 1.57 8.27
C ILE A 128 -9.68 0.57 9.01
N LYS A 129 -10.65 -0.02 8.28
CA LYS A 129 -11.55 -1.03 8.81
C LYS A 129 -10.81 -2.28 9.27
N ALA A 130 -9.87 -2.78 8.47
CA ALA A 130 -9.09 -3.98 8.78
C ALA A 130 -8.20 -3.82 10.04
N LEU A 131 -7.86 -2.59 10.40
CA LEU A 131 -7.14 -2.25 11.64
C LEU A 131 -8.06 -1.93 12.83
N SER A 132 -9.38 -1.84 12.60
CA SER A 132 -10.36 -1.40 13.61
C SER A 132 -9.99 -0.07 14.27
N LEU A 133 -9.50 0.90 13.49
CA LEU A 133 -9.01 2.18 14.01
C LEU A 133 -10.10 3.02 14.70
N GLU A 134 -11.38 2.75 14.46
CA GLU A 134 -12.49 3.45 15.11
C GLU A 134 -12.50 3.31 16.64
N GLN A 135 -11.75 2.35 17.19
CA GLN A 135 -11.55 2.20 18.63
C GLN A 135 -10.80 3.39 19.26
N TRP A 136 -9.95 4.09 18.48
CA TRP A 136 -9.16 5.22 18.95
C TRP A 136 -9.45 6.52 18.18
N ILE A 137 -9.72 6.42 16.88
CA ILE A 137 -9.91 7.57 15.99
C ILE A 137 -11.30 7.48 15.36
N GLN A 138 -12.23 8.32 15.81
CA GLN A 138 -13.59 8.38 15.25
C GLN A 138 -13.57 8.65 13.75
N LYS A 139 -14.50 8.03 13.00
CA LYS A 139 -14.61 8.20 11.53
C LYS A 139 -14.74 9.67 11.09
N THR A 140 -15.37 10.52 11.89
CA THR A 140 -15.50 11.96 11.64
C THR A 140 -14.17 12.72 11.71
N ASN A 141 -13.11 12.09 12.24
CA ASN A 141 -11.76 12.63 12.31
C ASN A 141 -10.82 11.97 11.27
N HIS A 142 -11.37 11.25 10.28
CA HIS A 142 -10.59 10.70 9.16
C HIS A 142 -10.65 11.66 7.97
N LEU A 143 -9.49 11.94 7.38
CA LEU A 143 -9.33 12.67 6.12
C LEU A 143 -8.52 11.78 5.16
N ILE A 144 -9.13 11.41 4.04
CA ILE A 144 -8.47 10.68 2.95
C ILE A 144 -8.37 11.63 1.75
N ILE A 145 -7.15 11.83 1.25
CA ILE A 145 -6.83 12.71 0.13
C ILE A 145 -6.52 11.84 -1.09
N ASP A 146 -7.29 11.98 -2.17
CA ASP A 146 -7.05 11.29 -3.46
C ASP A 146 -6.24 12.18 -4.41
#